data_AF-A0A6J4JTV8-F1
#
_entry.id   AF-A0A6J4JTV8-F1
#
_cell.length_a   1.000
_cell.length_b   1.000
_cell.length_c   1.000
_cell.angle_alpha   90.00
_cell.angle_beta   90.00
_cell.angle_gamma   90.00
#
_symmetry.space_group_name_H-M   'P 1'
#
loop_
_entity.id
_entity.type
_entity.pdbx_description
1 polymer ?
#
loop_
_entity_poly.entity_id
_entity_poly.type
_entity_poly.pdbx_seq_one_letter_code
_entity_poly.pdbx_strand_id
1 'polypeptide(L)'
;MGLLDELRREIAKAMEEAQRQAEAAKQPVPPPSDLAPRYPAPPVPAPQQQTANTQPIAVATGNLPLPPAKRLAVVTCMDTRVLVEKALNLRTGDAHLLRNAGGLVTDDVLRSLALSHHALGVERVVVIGHTECGLMAFGDEELRARIRQRMGPSVNPPRTFGTFSDLEENVREQMRRVRACPYLPDTLALSGFVYELKTGRLNEVSLVPESRPSELLPSATRGRGVPAPGRIGGRLQRETLQRSTALTPVEPAPATGVLPAPEFDLEDDGSPASAVPGAEKDASLRFSPREVLRAFVLGEVMDEPKGRKARRPHPK
;
A
#
# COMPACT_ATOMS: atom_id res chain seq x y z
N MET A 1 -7.98 -40.98 -64.03
CA MET A 1 -7.37 -39.92 -63.21
C MET A 1 -8.36 -39.55 -62.11
N GLY A 2 -8.39 -40.32 -61.03
CA GLY A 2 -9.50 -40.30 -60.07
C GLY A 2 -9.02 -40.58 -58.67
N LEU A 3 -9.68 -39.95 -57.69
CA LEU A 3 -9.41 -39.95 -56.26
C LEU A 3 -8.08 -39.32 -55.78
N LEU A 4 -6.91 -39.77 -56.26
CA LEU A 4 -5.63 -39.30 -55.70
C LEU A 4 -5.37 -37.80 -55.97
N ASP A 5 -5.71 -37.33 -57.18
CA ASP A 5 -5.58 -35.91 -57.53
C ASP A 5 -6.63 -35.04 -56.84
N GLU A 6 -7.78 -35.62 -56.49
CA GLU A 6 -8.86 -34.94 -55.79
C GLU A 6 -8.54 -34.77 -54.31
N LEU A 7 -8.06 -35.83 -53.67
CA LEU A 7 -7.57 -35.81 -52.29
C LEU A 7 -6.39 -34.84 -52.12
N ARG A 8 -5.46 -34.79 -53.09
CA ARG A 8 -4.35 -33.82 -53.09
C ARG A 8 -4.85 -32.37 -53.16
N ARG A 9 -5.90 -32.10 -53.96
CA ARG A 9 -6.52 -30.77 -54.05
C ARG A 9 -7.23 -30.39 -52.75
N GLU A 10 -7.91 -31.33 -52.10
CA GLU A 10 -8.57 -31.07 -50.81
C GLU A 10 -7.57 -30.81 -49.69
N ILE A 11 -6.50 -31.60 -49.60
CA ILE A 11 -5.43 -31.38 -48.61
C ILE A 11 -4.76 -30.01 -48.85
N ALA A 12 -4.47 -29.65 -50.10
CA ALA A 12 -3.88 -28.35 -50.43
C ALA A 12 -4.79 -27.18 -50.01
N LYS A 13 -6.10 -27.29 -50.26
CA LYS A 13 -7.09 -26.28 -49.80
C LYS A 13 -7.15 -26.18 -48.28
N ALA A 14 -7.19 -27.32 -47.58
CA ALA A 14 -7.22 -27.33 -46.12
C ALA A 14 -5.94 -26.73 -45.51
N MET A 15 -4.78 -26.99 -46.13
CA MET A 15 -3.51 -26.39 -45.72
C MET A 15 -3.47 -24.88 -45.97
N GLU A 16 -3.96 -24.42 -47.12
CA GLU A 16 -4.03 -23.00 -47.44
C GLU A 16 -5.01 -22.27 -46.50
N GLU A 17 -6.14 -22.88 -46.17
CA GLU A 17 -7.12 -22.34 -45.23
C GLU A 17 -6.56 -22.29 -43.80
N ALA A 18 -5.88 -23.34 -43.35
CA ALA A 18 -5.18 -23.36 -42.07
C ALA A 18 -4.07 -22.30 -42.00
N GLN A 19 -3.34 -22.08 -43.10
CA GLN A 19 -2.33 -21.03 -43.19
C GLN A 19 -2.96 -19.64 -43.14
N ARG A 20 -4.06 -19.40 -43.86
CA ARG A 20 -4.82 -18.14 -43.78
C ARG A 20 -5.37 -17.88 -42.38
N GLN A 21 -5.87 -18.91 -41.68
CA GLN A 21 -6.33 -18.78 -40.30
C GLN A 21 -5.18 -18.48 -39.33
N ALA A 22 -4.02 -19.13 -39.50
CA ALA A 22 -2.83 -18.86 -38.70
C ALA A 22 -2.27 -17.46 -38.95
N GLU A 23 -2.40 -16.93 -40.16
CA GLU A 23 -1.94 -15.60 -40.55
C GLU A 23 -2.92 -14.50 -40.11
N ALA A 24 -4.24 -14.77 -40.16
CA ALA A 24 -5.26 -13.92 -39.58
C ALA A 24 -5.13 -13.81 -38.05
N ALA A 25 -4.77 -14.90 -37.36
CA ALA A 25 -4.51 -14.89 -35.92
C ALA A 25 -3.25 -14.09 -35.53
N LYS A 26 -2.35 -13.80 -36.47
CA LYS A 26 -1.19 -12.91 -36.27
C LYS A 26 -1.51 -11.45 -36.54
N GLN A 27 -2.65 -11.12 -37.14
CA GLN A 27 -3.02 -9.73 -37.37
C GLN A 27 -3.45 -9.09 -36.05
N PRO A 28 -2.93 -7.90 -35.71
CA PRO A 28 -3.31 -7.22 -34.48
C PRO A 28 -4.79 -6.86 -34.56
N VAL A 29 -5.60 -7.50 -33.72
CA VAL A 29 -7.01 -7.15 -33.58
C VAL A 29 -7.06 -5.73 -33.02
N PRO A 30 -7.64 -4.74 -33.73
CA PRO A 30 -7.73 -3.38 -33.23
C PRO A 30 -8.50 -3.38 -31.90
N PRO A 31 -8.13 -2.52 -30.93
CA PRO A 31 -8.87 -2.43 -29.68
C PRO A 31 -10.36 -2.19 -29.97
N PRO A 32 -11.29 -2.88 -29.28
CA PRO A 32 -12.66 -2.44 -29.17
C PRO A 32 -12.69 -0.93 -28.90
N SER A 33 -13.58 -0.19 -29.58
CA SER A 33 -13.70 1.28 -29.47
C SER A 33 -13.79 1.78 -28.03
N ASP A 34 -14.27 0.92 -27.13
CA ASP A 34 -14.55 1.24 -25.74
C ASP A 34 -13.32 1.10 -24.82
N LEU A 35 -12.18 0.61 -25.36
CA LEU A 35 -10.91 0.42 -24.64
C LEU A 35 -9.86 1.49 -24.98
N ALA A 36 -10.28 2.62 -25.57
CA ALA A 36 -9.39 3.76 -25.77
C ALA A 36 -8.71 4.13 -24.42
N PRO A 37 -7.40 4.41 -24.40
CA PRO A 37 -6.75 4.86 -23.17
C PRO A 37 -7.47 6.13 -22.67
N ARG A 38 -7.98 6.11 -21.43
CA ARG A 38 -8.56 7.31 -20.80
C ARG A 38 -7.59 8.51 -20.80
N TYR A 39 -6.30 8.22 -20.90
CA TYR A 39 -5.25 9.20 -21.08
C TYR A 39 -4.55 8.94 -22.43
N PRO A 40 -4.71 9.81 -23.44
CA PRO A 40 -3.94 9.68 -24.67
C PRO A 40 -2.46 9.69 -24.32
N ALA A 41 -1.70 8.75 -24.89
CA ALA A 41 -0.26 8.74 -24.71
C ALA A 41 0.29 10.09 -25.19
N PRO A 42 1.17 10.75 -24.42
CA PRO A 42 1.85 11.93 -24.93
C PRO A 42 2.61 11.54 -26.21
N PRO A 43 2.77 12.47 -27.17
CA PRO A 43 3.58 12.21 -28.34
C PRO A 43 4.95 11.72 -27.87
N VAL A 44 5.38 10.57 -28.40
CA VAL A 44 6.71 10.04 -28.11
C VAL A 44 7.69 11.13 -28.52
N PRO A 45 8.47 11.71 -27.59
CA PRO A 45 9.47 12.68 -27.99
C PRO A 45 10.38 12.00 -29.02
N ALA A 46 10.74 12.71 -30.09
CA ALA A 46 11.77 12.24 -31.02
C ALA A 46 12.96 11.75 -30.18
N PRO A 47 13.63 10.64 -30.55
CA PRO A 47 14.67 10.03 -29.73
C PRO A 47 15.78 11.03 -29.42
N GLN A 48 15.59 11.78 -28.34
CA GLN A 48 16.63 12.51 -27.66
C GLN A 48 17.42 11.39 -27.02
N GLN A 49 18.67 11.21 -27.45
CA GLN A 49 19.61 10.37 -26.72
C GLN A 49 19.58 10.89 -25.28
N GLN A 50 18.86 10.20 -24.39
CA GLN A 50 19.05 10.33 -22.96
C GLN A 50 20.46 9.83 -22.73
N THR A 51 21.43 10.72 -22.90
CA THR A 51 22.79 10.44 -22.50
C THR A 51 22.73 10.30 -20.99
N ALA A 52 23.06 9.11 -20.49
CA ALA A 52 23.31 8.97 -19.06
C ALA A 52 24.27 10.10 -18.68
N ASN A 53 23.98 10.83 -17.61
CA ASN A 53 24.89 11.86 -17.15
C ASN A 53 26.16 11.18 -16.65
N THR A 54 27.15 11.05 -17.53
CA THR A 54 28.47 10.48 -17.22
C THR A 54 29.34 11.47 -16.48
N GLN A 55 28.90 12.73 -16.36
CA GLN A 55 29.54 13.71 -15.50
C GLN A 55 29.16 13.44 -14.04
N PRO A 56 30.11 13.54 -13.11
CA PRO A 56 29.80 13.43 -11.70
C PRO A 56 28.75 14.47 -11.32
N ILE A 57 27.66 14.02 -10.72
CA ILE A 57 26.70 14.92 -10.08
C ILE A 57 27.47 15.60 -8.95
N ALA A 58 27.49 16.93 -8.92
CA ALA A 58 28.33 17.74 -8.03
C ALA A 58 28.10 17.50 -6.52
N VAL A 59 27.16 16.64 -6.14
CA VAL A 59 26.90 16.20 -4.79
C VAL A 59 27.36 14.75 -4.66
N ALA A 60 28.57 14.55 -4.12
CA ALA A 60 29.04 13.23 -3.73
C ALA A 60 28.22 12.72 -2.53
N THR A 61 27.20 11.92 -2.79
CA THR A 61 26.31 11.36 -1.76
C THR A 61 26.89 10.11 -1.08
N GLY A 62 28.00 9.58 -1.59
CA GLY A 62 28.63 8.35 -1.08
C GLY A 62 29.13 8.42 0.37
N ASN A 63 29.27 9.61 0.94
CA ASN A 63 29.67 9.81 2.33
C ASN A 63 28.49 9.88 3.31
N LEU A 64 27.24 9.83 2.82
CA LEU A 64 26.07 9.81 3.70
C LEU A 64 25.98 8.46 4.41
N PRO A 65 25.54 8.43 5.69
CA PRO A 65 25.29 7.17 6.39
C PRO A 65 24.29 6.30 5.62
N LEU A 66 24.50 4.98 5.70
CA LEU A 66 23.57 4.01 5.11
C LEU A 66 22.17 4.05 5.76
N PRO A 67 22.02 4.17 7.10
CA PRO A 67 20.71 4.34 7.73
C PRO A 67 20.07 5.70 7.40
N PRO A 68 18.75 5.75 7.14
CA PRO A 68 18.06 7.00 6.85
C PRO A 68 18.04 7.93 8.07
N ALA A 69 18.48 9.18 7.88
CA ALA A 69 18.68 10.14 8.97
C ALA A 69 17.41 10.45 9.77
N LYS A 70 16.23 10.38 9.14
CA LYS A 70 14.93 10.60 9.80
C LYS A 70 14.26 9.31 10.26
N ARG A 71 14.94 8.15 10.16
CA ARG A 71 14.41 6.82 10.56
C ARG A 71 13.04 6.56 9.94
N LEU A 72 12.88 6.98 8.68
CA LEU A 72 11.62 7.05 7.96
C LEU A 72 11.68 6.18 6.70
N ALA A 73 10.61 5.44 6.45
CA ALA A 73 10.33 4.84 5.16
C ALA A 73 9.00 5.39 4.59
N VAL A 74 8.96 5.63 3.29
CA VAL A 74 7.78 6.11 2.58
C VAL A 74 7.39 5.09 1.53
N VAL A 75 6.14 4.63 1.56
CA VAL A 75 5.54 3.78 0.52
C VAL A 75 4.62 4.64 -0.32
N THR A 76 4.86 4.72 -1.64
CA THR A 76 4.02 5.53 -2.53
C THR A 76 3.99 5.04 -3.98
N CYS A 77 3.21 5.71 -4.82
CA CYS A 77 3.08 5.39 -6.23
C CYS A 77 4.33 5.78 -7.05
N MET A 78 4.60 5.05 -8.13
CA MET A 78 5.59 5.37 -9.15
C MET A 78 5.20 6.52 -10.09
N ASP A 79 4.06 7.18 -9.85
CA ASP A 79 3.57 8.30 -10.67
C ASP A 79 4.62 9.43 -10.75
N THR A 80 4.91 9.86 -11.98
CA THR A 80 5.94 10.86 -12.28
C THR A 80 5.63 12.25 -11.74
N ARG A 81 4.37 12.50 -11.35
CA ARG A 81 3.87 13.77 -10.81
C ARG A 81 3.95 13.82 -9.28
N VAL A 82 4.27 12.70 -8.61
CA VAL A 82 4.41 12.62 -7.15
C VAL A 82 5.85 12.95 -6.75
N LEU A 83 6.04 14.13 -6.15
CA LEU A 83 7.32 14.68 -5.71
C LEU A 83 7.49 14.50 -4.19
N VAL A 84 7.71 13.25 -3.76
CA VAL A 84 7.71 12.86 -2.33
C VAL A 84 8.67 13.70 -1.50
N GLU A 85 9.88 13.91 -2.00
CA GLU A 85 10.93 14.66 -1.31
C GLU A 85 10.50 16.10 -1.05
N LYS A 86 9.83 16.73 -2.02
CA LYS A 86 9.28 18.09 -1.86
C LYS A 86 8.08 18.10 -0.93
N ALA A 87 7.18 17.13 -1.07
CA ALA A 87 5.96 17.05 -0.28
C ALA A 87 6.25 16.86 1.23
N LEU A 88 7.30 16.10 1.55
CA LEU A 88 7.70 15.78 2.92
C LEU A 88 8.92 16.58 3.42
N ASN A 89 9.44 17.51 2.62
CA ASN A 89 10.66 18.27 2.91
C ASN A 89 11.84 17.35 3.31
N LEU A 90 12.12 16.37 2.46
CA LEU A 90 13.21 15.40 2.61
C LEU A 90 14.40 15.82 1.76
N ARG A 91 15.60 15.57 2.29
CA ARG A 91 16.88 15.65 1.59
C ARG A 91 17.37 14.25 1.27
N THR A 92 18.35 14.15 0.38
CA THR A 92 19.05 12.89 0.11
C THR A 92 19.59 12.30 1.42
N GLY A 93 19.29 11.02 1.68
CA GLY A 93 19.67 10.31 2.91
C GLY A 93 18.68 10.42 4.06
N ASP A 94 17.62 11.23 3.96
CA ASP A 94 16.67 11.39 5.07
C ASP A 94 15.74 10.17 5.27
N ALA A 95 15.34 9.48 4.19
CA ALA A 95 14.33 8.41 4.23
C ALA A 95 14.54 7.36 3.13
N HIS A 96 14.03 6.15 3.36
CA HIS A 96 13.84 5.18 2.29
C HIS A 96 12.56 5.47 1.50
N LEU A 97 12.64 5.43 0.17
CA LEU A 97 11.52 5.67 -0.73
C LEU A 97 11.18 4.38 -1.50
N LEU A 98 10.08 3.73 -1.12
CA LEU A 98 9.59 2.51 -1.74
C LEU A 98 8.45 2.89 -2.70
N ARG A 99 8.67 2.66 -4.01
CA ARG A 99 7.73 3.08 -5.06
C ARG A 99 7.33 1.93 -5.96
N ASN A 100 6.04 1.75 -6.17
CA ASN A 100 5.48 0.81 -7.17
C ASN A 100 4.17 1.36 -7.77
N ALA A 101 3.55 0.61 -8.68
CA ALA A 101 2.24 1.00 -9.21
C ALA A 101 1.21 1.08 -8.08
N GLY A 102 0.62 2.25 -7.86
CA GLY A 102 -0.43 2.48 -6.86
C GLY A 102 0.03 2.69 -5.42
N GLY A 103 1.33 2.52 -5.12
CA GLY A 103 1.82 2.57 -3.73
C GLY A 103 1.28 1.42 -2.89
N LEU A 104 1.17 0.24 -3.50
CA LEU A 104 0.60 -0.96 -2.89
C LEU A 104 1.63 -1.61 -1.96
N VAL A 105 1.18 -2.05 -0.78
CA VAL A 105 2.00 -2.76 0.20
C VAL A 105 2.06 -4.24 -0.19
N THR A 106 2.86 -4.55 -1.21
CA THR A 106 3.10 -5.92 -1.68
C THR A 106 4.07 -6.67 -0.76
N ASP A 107 4.26 -7.97 -0.99
CA ASP A 107 5.26 -8.76 -0.25
C ASP A 107 6.68 -8.19 -0.42
N ASP A 108 6.99 -7.60 -1.57
CA ASP A 108 8.26 -6.92 -1.79
C ASP A 108 8.40 -5.63 -0.97
N VAL A 109 7.31 -4.87 -0.81
CA VAL A 109 7.28 -3.70 0.08
C VAL A 109 7.43 -4.13 1.53
N LEU A 110 6.69 -5.16 1.98
CA LEU A 110 6.79 -5.68 3.35
C LEU A 110 8.20 -6.21 3.65
N ARG A 111 8.79 -6.99 2.74
CA ARG A 111 10.18 -7.46 2.81
C ARG A 111 11.15 -6.28 2.96
N SER A 112 10.97 -5.23 2.16
CA SER A 112 11.82 -4.04 2.17
C SER A 112 11.64 -3.21 3.44
N LEU A 113 10.42 -3.08 3.96
CA LEU A 113 10.14 -2.44 5.25
C LEU A 113 10.77 -3.22 6.41
N ALA A 114 10.70 -4.55 6.39
CA ALA A 114 11.34 -5.39 7.40
C ALA A 114 12.85 -5.18 7.44
N LEU A 115 13.51 -5.22 6.29
CA LEU A 115 14.95 -4.89 6.18
C LEU A 115 15.23 -3.48 6.69
N SER A 116 14.45 -2.50 6.23
CA SER A 116 14.59 -1.09 6.61
C SER A 116 14.46 -0.87 8.12
N HIS A 117 13.57 -1.59 8.78
CA HIS A 117 13.36 -1.51 10.22
C HIS A 117 14.49 -2.22 10.98
N HIS A 118 14.65 -3.53 10.75
CA HIS A 118 15.54 -4.38 11.54
C HIS A 118 17.03 -4.13 11.30
N ALA A 119 17.42 -3.77 10.08
CA ALA A 119 18.83 -3.59 9.72
C ALA A 119 19.26 -2.11 9.61
N LEU A 120 18.30 -1.21 9.33
CA LEU A 120 18.60 0.20 9.03
C LEU A 120 17.89 1.18 9.98
N GLY A 121 17.24 0.68 11.04
CA GLY A 121 16.78 1.48 12.17
C GLY A 121 15.58 2.39 11.89
N VAL A 122 14.80 2.12 10.83
CA VAL A 122 13.55 2.86 10.57
C VAL A 122 12.51 2.57 11.65
N GLU A 123 11.88 3.61 12.19
CA GLU A 123 10.83 3.51 13.21
C GLU A 123 9.47 3.99 12.72
N ARG A 124 9.43 4.63 11.55
CA ARG A 124 8.24 5.31 11.04
C ARG A 124 8.01 4.98 9.59
N VAL A 125 6.76 4.66 9.25
CA VAL A 125 6.30 4.39 7.90
C VAL A 125 5.19 5.37 7.52
N VAL A 126 5.29 5.94 6.34
CA VAL A 126 4.23 6.76 5.74
C VAL A 126 3.74 6.07 4.46
N VAL A 127 2.44 5.84 4.37
CA VAL A 127 1.80 5.36 3.14
C VAL A 127 1.15 6.54 2.42
N ILE A 128 1.53 6.80 1.17
CA ILE A 128 1.03 7.95 0.39
C ILE A 128 0.39 7.46 -0.90
N GLY A 129 -0.94 7.52 -0.98
CA GLY A 129 -1.70 7.47 -2.22
C GLY A 129 -1.71 8.83 -2.92
N HIS A 130 -2.28 8.93 -4.13
CA HIS A 130 -2.44 10.22 -4.80
C HIS A 130 -3.69 10.28 -5.68
N THR A 131 -4.20 11.50 -5.89
CA THR A 131 -5.32 11.74 -6.81
C THR A 131 -4.97 11.38 -8.24
N GLU A 132 -5.95 11.00 -9.06
CA GLU A 132 -5.76 10.64 -10.48
C GLU A 132 -4.73 9.51 -10.69
N CYS A 133 -4.75 8.50 -9.80
CA CYS A 133 -3.89 7.34 -9.92
C CYS A 133 -4.28 6.47 -11.12
N GLY A 134 -3.27 6.01 -11.88
CA GLY A 134 -3.49 5.16 -13.05
C GLY A 134 -4.20 3.84 -12.73
N LEU A 135 -4.00 3.28 -11.53
CA LEU A 135 -4.68 2.05 -11.10
C LEU A 135 -6.17 2.24 -10.77
N MET A 136 -6.68 3.47 -10.80
CA MET A 136 -8.12 3.77 -10.68
C MET A 136 -8.81 3.84 -12.05
N ALA A 137 -8.05 3.82 -13.15
CA ALA A 137 -8.59 4.09 -14.48
C ALA A 137 -9.24 2.88 -15.15
N PHE A 138 -8.93 1.66 -14.71
CA PHE A 138 -9.36 0.40 -15.31
C PHE A 138 -9.42 -0.69 -14.23
N GLY A 139 -10.16 -1.77 -14.50
CA GLY A 139 -10.15 -2.96 -13.65
C GLY A 139 -9.07 -3.96 -14.05
N ASP A 140 -8.73 -4.87 -13.13
CA ASP A 140 -7.75 -5.95 -13.37
C ASP A 140 -8.07 -6.75 -14.64
N GLU A 141 -9.31 -7.20 -14.85
CA GLU A 141 -9.65 -8.01 -16.04
C GLU A 141 -9.53 -7.22 -17.34
N GLU A 142 -9.84 -5.92 -17.31
CA GLU A 142 -9.69 -5.05 -18.46
C GLU A 142 -8.22 -4.92 -18.87
N LEU A 143 -7.31 -4.73 -17.90
CA LEU A 143 -5.87 -4.70 -18.18
C LEU A 143 -5.37 -6.06 -18.69
N ARG A 144 -5.82 -7.16 -18.09
CA ARG A 144 -5.47 -8.52 -18.55
C ARG A 144 -5.92 -8.76 -19.98
N ALA A 145 -7.15 -8.37 -20.33
CA ALA A 145 -7.68 -8.46 -21.69
C ALA A 145 -6.85 -7.63 -22.67
N ARG A 146 -6.51 -6.39 -22.33
CA ARG A 146 -5.64 -5.52 -23.15
C ARG A 146 -4.26 -6.13 -23.38
N ILE A 147 -3.67 -6.78 -22.38
CA ILE A 147 -2.37 -7.47 -22.51
C ILE A 147 -2.48 -8.65 -23.47
N ARG A 148 -3.47 -9.54 -23.29
CA ARG A 148 -3.69 -10.69 -24.18
C ARG A 148 -3.99 -10.26 -25.61
N GLN A 149 -4.73 -9.16 -25.79
CA GLN A 149 -5.02 -8.62 -27.11
C GLN A 149 -3.74 -8.16 -27.84
N ARG A 150 -2.81 -7.52 -27.13
CA ARG A 150 -1.57 -6.99 -27.73
C ARG A 150 -0.46 -8.03 -27.89
N MET A 151 -0.39 -8.99 -26.97
CA MET A 151 0.73 -9.95 -26.88
C MET A 151 0.36 -11.37 -27.31
N GLY A 152 -0.94 -11.64 -27.54
CA GLY A 152 -1.47 -12.94 -27.89
C GLY A 152 -2.17 -13.67 -26.72
N PRO A 153 -3.11 -14.58 -27.01
CA PRO A 153 -3.95 -15.24 -26.01
C PRO A 153 -3.21 -16.24 -25.11
N SER A 154 -1.99 -16.66 -25.50
CA SER A 154 -1.15 -17.56 -24.72
C SER A 154 -0.48 -16.89 -23.52
N VAL A 155 -0.43 -15.55 -23.48
CA VAL A 155 0.16 -14.82 -22.36
C VAL A 155 -0.77 -14.89 -21.14
N ASN A 156 -0.21 -15.26 -19.99
CA ASN A 156 -0.92 -15.30 -18.73
C ASN A 156 -0.47 -14.15 -17.80
N PRO A 157 -1.07 -12.94 -17.91
CA PRO A 157 -0.76 -11.85 -17.00
C PRO A 157 -1.20 -12.17 -15.56
N PRO A 158 -0.61 -11.51 -14.54
CA PRO A 158 -1.05 -11.63 -13.16
C PRO A 158 -2.56 -11.51 -13.02
N ARG A 159 -3.14 -12.27 -12.08
CA ARG A 159 -4.58 -12.22 -11.83
C ARG A 159 -5.02 -10.86 -11.32
N THR A 160 -4.18 -10.23 -10.51
CA THR A 160 -4.40 -8.90 -9.98
C THR A 160 -3.21 -8.02 -10.24
N PHE A 161 -3.48 -6.78 -10.63
CA PHE A 161 -2.55 -5.65 -10.68
C PHE A 161 -2.79 -4.69 -9.51
N GLY A 162 -3.75 -4.99 -8.64
CA GLY A 162 -4.11 -4.16 -7.49
C GLY A 162 -4.88 -2.89 -7.87
N THR A 163 -5.75 -2.96 -8.88
CA THR A 163 -6.66 -1.84 -9.21
C THR A 163 -7.64 -1.55 -8.08
N PHE A 164 -7.97 -0.28 -7.87
CA PHE A 164 -8.87 0.16 -6.80
C PHE A 164 -9.76 1.32 -7.27
N SER A 165 -10.95 1.45 -6.69
CA SER A 165 -11.91 2.52 -7.02
C SER A 165 -11.98 3.63 -5.97
N ASP A 166 -11.66 3.31 -4.71
CA ASP A 166 -11.64 4.25 -3.61
C ASP A 166 -10.19 4.47 -3.16
N LEU A 167 -9.75 5.74 -3.26
CA LEU A 167 -8.38 6.13 -2.98
C LEU A 167 -8.05 6.09 -1.49
N GLU A 168 -8.93 6.63 -0.65
CA GLU A 168 -8.68 6.66 0.79
C GLU A 168 -8.77 5.25 1.38
N GLU A 169 -9.75 4.46 0.93
CA GLU A 169 -9.85 3.07 1.37
C GLU A 169 -8.65 2.25 0.90
N ASN A 170 -8.11 2.50 -0.30
CA ASN A 170 -6.85 1.88 -0.71
C ASN A 170 -5.69 2.24 0.22
N VAL A 171 -5.59 3.51 0.66
CA VAL A 171 -4.57 3.92 1.65
C VAL A 171 -4.79 3.21 2.98
N ARG A 172 -6.03 3.16 3.50
CA ARG A 172 -6.35 2.43 4.74
C ARG A 172 -5.99 0.96 4.63
N GLU A 173 -6.32 0.32 3.51
CA GLU A 173 -6.01 -1.07 3.26
C GLU A 173 -4.50 -1.33 3.25
N GLN A 174 -3.73 -0.48 2.57
CA GLN A 174 -2.28 -0.57 2.58
C GLN A 174 -1.72 -0.42 4.01
N MET A 175 -2.25 0.51 4.81
CA MET A 175 -1.85 0.65 6.21
C MET A 175 -2.23 -0.58 7.05
N ARG A 176 -3.42 -1.17 6.84
CA ARG A 176 -3.83 -2.42 7.52
C ARG A 176 -2.88 -3.56 7.18
N ARG A 177 -2.41 -3.66 5.93
CA ARG A 177 -1.41 -4.66 5.52
C ARG A 177 -0.07 -4.48 6.23
N VAL A 178 0.39 -3.23 6.43
CA VAL A 178 1.58 -2.96 7.26
C VAL A 178 1.35 -3.41 8.70
N ARG A 179 0.19 -3.10 9.29
CA ARG A 179 -0.16 -3.50 10.67
C ARG A 179 -0.34 -5.00 10.86
N ALA A 180 -0.88 -5.69 9.86
CA ALA A 180 -1.08 -7.14 9.92
C ALA A 180 0.21 -7.94 9.67
N CYS A 181 1.31 -7.28 9.35
CA CYS A 181 2.56 -7.93 9.00
C CYS A 181 3.27 -8.48 10.25
N PRO A 182 3.47 -9.80 10.39
CA PRO A 182 3.96 -10.41 11.64
C PRO A 182 5.44 -10.13 11.95
N TYR A 183 6.19 -9.59 10.98
CA TYR A 183 7.61 -9.26 11.13
C TYR A 183 7.87 -7.75 11.17
N LEU A 184 6.83 -6.94 11.36
CA LEU A 184 6.91 -5.52 11.71
C LEU A 184 6.29 -5.34 13.10
N PRO A 185 6.94 -4.61 14.02
CA PRO A 185 6.40 -4.47 15.37
C PRO A 185 5.21 -3.49 15.39
N ASP A 186 4.29 -3.70 16.33
CA ASP A 186 3.15 -2.80 16.56
C ASP A 186 3.59 -1.38 16.98
N THR A 187 4.81 -1.25 17.53
CA THR A 187 5.42 0.04 17.91
C THR A 187 5.85 0.87 16.71
N LEU A 188 5.90 0.30 15.50
CA LEU A 188 6.22 1.02 14.28
C LEU A 188 5.17 2.12 14.05
N ALA A 189 5.61 3.38 14.05
CA ALA A 189 4.68 4.48 13.81
C ALA A 189 4.22 4.42 12.35
N LEU A 190 2.91 4.55 12.13
CA LEU A 190 2.30 4.41 10.81
C LEU A 190 1.30 5.54 10.56
N SER A 191 1.47 6.25 9.45
CA SER A 191 0.55 7.29 9.00
C SER A 191 0.22 7.14 7.52
N GLY A 192 -0.94 7.67 7.12
CA GLY A 192 -1.49 7.54 5.76
C GLY A 192 -1.89 8.89 5.21
N PHE A 193 -1.60 9.13 3.92
CA PHE A 193 -1.96 10.36 3.25
C PHE A 193 -2.40 10.15 1.80
N VAL A 194 -3.17 11.11 1.31
CA VAL A 194 -3.44 11.33 -0.11
C VAL A 194 -2.72 12.59 -0.56
N TYR A 195 -1.82 12.44 -1.54
CA TYR A 195 -1.19 13.55 -2.24
C TYR A 195 -2.11 14.07 -3.36
N GLU A 196 -2.55 15.32 -3.24
CA GLU A 196 -3.35 16.00 -4.25
C GLU A 196 -2.45 16.58 -5.34
N LEU A 197 -2.48 15.98 -6.54
CA LEU A 197 -1.57 16.34 -7.65
C LEU A 197 -1.69 17.81 -8.07
N LYS A 198 -2.88 18.40 -7.98
CA LYS A 198 -3.15 19.77 -8.43
C LYS A 198 -2.56 20.83 -7.51
N THR A 199 -2.55 20.57 -6.21
CA THR A 199 -2.16 21.55 -5.19
C THR A 199 -0.83 21.21 -4.51
N GLY A 200 -0.38 19.96 -4.62
CA GLY A 200 0.76 19.41 -3.88
C GLY A 200 0.49 19.18 -2.40
N ARG A 201 -0.77 19.26 -1.94
CA ARG A 201 -1.13 19.06 -0.53
C ARG A 201 -1.19 17.58 -0.17
N LEU A 202 -0.79 17.27 1.06
CA LEU A 202 -1.03 15.97 1.69
C LEU A 202 -2.25 16.09 2.60
N ASN A 203 -3.24 15.24 2.36
CA ASN A 203 -4.45 15.10 3.17
C ASN A 203 -4.33 13.80 3.96
N GLU A 204 -4.45 13.87 5.27
CA GLU A 204 -4.31 12.71 6.15
C GLU A 204 -5.50 11.77 5.99
N VAL A 205 -5.22 10.45 6.05
CA VAL A 205 -6.22 9.40 6.04
C VAL A 205 -6.13 8.64 7.35
N SER A 206 -7.20 8.69 8.15
CA SER A 206 -7.28 7.95 9.40
C SER A 206 -7.51 6.46 9.14
N LEU A 207 -6.83 5.61 9.94
CA LEU A 207 -7.01 4.15 9.93
C LEU A 207 -8.42 3.71 10.35
N VAL A 208 -9.01 4.46 11.27
CA VAL A 208 -10.42 4.30 11.67
C VAL A 208 -11.23 5.26 10.81
N PRO A 209 -12.28 4.81 10.10
CA PRO A 209 -13.21 5.73 9.45
C PRO A 209 -13.77 6.68 10.51
N GLU A 210 -13.77 7.98 10.28
CA GLU A 210 -14.47 8.90 11.19
C GLU A 210 -15.92 8.41 11.33
N SER A 211 -16.33 8.09 12.56
CA SER A 211 -17.73 7.81 12.84
C SER A 211 -18.54 9.03 12.41
N ARG A 212 -19.52 8.83 11.52
CA ARG A 212 -20.51 9.87 11.19
C ARG A 212 -21.01 10.51 12.50
N PRO A 213 -21.26 11.83 12.56
CA PRO A 213 -21.84 12.45 13.73
C PRO A 213 -23.07 11.66 14.17
N SER A 214 -23.03 11.21 15.42
CA SER A 214 -24.08 10.49 16.14
C SER A 214 -25.47 10.82 15.62
N GLU A 215 -26.13 9.88 14.94
CA GLU A 215 -27.58 9.92 14.85
C GLU A 215 -28.09 10.01 16.27
N LEU A 216 -28.84 11.08 16.55
CA LEU A 216 -29.44 11.33 17.84
C LEU A 216 -30.05 10.03 18.37
N LEU A 217 -29.42 9.46 19.41
CA LEU A 217 -30.08 8.48 20.25
C LEU A 217 -31.40 9.12 20.71
N PRO A 218 -32.58 8.56 20.38
CA PRO A 218 -33.81 9.09 20.91
C PRO A 218 -33.74 8.98 22.44
N SER A 219 -33.96 10.12 23.08
CA SER A 219 -33.96 10.27 24.52
C SER A 219 -34.87 9.22 25.16
N ALA A 220 -34.29 8.45 26.07
CA ALA A 220 -34.99 7.45 26.86
C ALA A 220 -36.20 8.09 27.57
N THR A 221 -37.39 7.82 27.06
CA THR A 221 -38.63 8.06 27.79
C THR A 221 -38.76 6.99 28.87
N ARG A 222 -38.70 7.43 30.13
CA ARG A 222 -39.05 6.62 31.29
C ARG A 222 -40.54 6.23 31.19
N GLY A 223 -40.86 4.94 31.25
CA GLY A 223 -42.26 4.53 31.35
C GLY A 223 -42.55 3.03 31.38
N ARG A 224 -42.54 2.48 32.62
CA ARG A 224 -43.26 1.30 33.14
C ARG A 224 -42.72 -0.11 32.82
N GLY A 225 -42.49 -0.89 33.89
CA GLY A 225 -42.18 -2.32 33.90
C GLY A 225 -43.37 -3.19 33.44
N VAL A 226 -43.32 -4.52 33.38
CA VAL A 226 -42.72 -5.65 34.16
C VAL A 226 -42.99 -6.92 33.28
N PRO A 227 -42.56 -8.20 33.54
CA PRO A 227 -41.38 -8.85 34.15
C PRO A 227 -40.60 -9.77 33.16
N ALA A 228 -39.53 -10.43 33.65
CA ALA A 228 -38.92 -11.64 33.06
C ALA A 228 -39.07 -12.82 34.08
N PRO A 229 -38.65 -14.08 33.80
CA PRO A 229 -38.48 -14.82 32.54
C PRO A 229 -39.17 -16.21 32.54
N GLY A 230 -39.44 -16.77 31.35
CA GLY A 230 -39.80 -18.18 31.17
C GLY A 230 -38.60 -19.03 30.76
N ARG A 231 -38.20 -19.98 31.62
CA ARG A 231 -37.23 -21.05 31.31
C ARG A 231 -37.86 -22.05 30.35
N ILE A 232 -37.19 -22.36 29.23
CA ILE A 232 -37.39 -23.62 28.51
C ILE A 232 -36.02 -24.16 28.13
N GLY A 233 -35.71 -25.36 28.67
CA GLY A 233 -34.49 -26.09 28.39
C GLY A 233 -34.54 -26.76 27.02
N GLY A 234 -33.37 -26.85 26.39
CA GLY A 234 -33.16 -27.56 25.12
C GLY A 234 -31.71 -28.04 25.04
N ARG A 235 -31.52 -29.29 25.44
CA ARG A 235 -30.31 -30.10 25.35
C ARG A 235 -30.18 -30.64 23.92
N LEU A 236 -29.03 -30.49 23.25
CA LEU A 236 -28.53 -31.31 22.11
C LEU A 236 -27.09 -30.83 21.84
N GLN A 237 -26.01 -31.55 22.14
CA GLN A 237 -25.47 -32.84 21.69
C GLN A 237 -24.07 -32.55 21.09
N ARG A 238 -23.06 -33.28 21.60
CA ARG A 238 -21.67 -33.29 21.15
C ARG A 238 -21.53 -34.32 20.03
N GLU A 239 -20.97 -33.91 18.90
CA GLU A 239 -20.31 -34.78 17.91
C GLU A 239 -19.06 -33.97 17.48
N THR A 240 -17.81 -34.28 17.85
CA THR A 240 -16.97 -35.48 17.63
C THR A 240 -16.86 -35.89 16.17
N LEU A 241 -15.93 -35.29 15.44
CA LEU A 241 -15.30 -35.87 14.26
C LEU A 241 -13.81 -35.49 14.25
N GLN A 242 -13.00 -36.43 14.74
CA GLN A 242 -11.56 -36.50 14.49
C GLN A 242 -11.31 -37.54 13.40
N ARG A 243 -10.14 -37.39 12.76
CA ARG A 243 -9.43 -38.31 11.83
C ARG A 243 -9.78 -38.14 10.36
N SER A 244 -8.84 -38.17 9.42
CA SER A 244 -7.37 -38.30 9.41
C SER A 244 -6.96 -38.27 7.93
N THR A 245 -5.88 -37.58 7.58
CA THR A 245 -4.77 -38.13 6.77
C THR A 245 -3.65 -37.12 6.66
N ALA A 246 -2.47 -37.54 7.13
CA ALA A 246 -1.20 -36.84 7.07
C ALA A 246 -0.40 -37.25 5.80
N LEU A 247 0.79 -36.63 5.69
CA LEU A 247 1.98 -36.91 4.83
C LEU A 247 2.12 -35.90 3.67
N THR A 248 3.21 -35.12 3.52
CA THR A 248 4.59 -35.16 4.08
C THR A 248 5.22 -33.75 4.16
N PRO A 249 6.19 -33.48 5.06
CA PRO A 249 6.97 -32.24 5.08
C PRO A 249 8.12 -32.24 4.05
N VAL A 250 8.39 -31.10 3.44
CA VAL A 250 9.58 -30.84 2.60
C VAL A 250 10.67 -30.26 3.49
N GLU A 251 11.86 -30.88 3.51
CA GLU A 251 13.04 -30.41 4.24
C GLU A 251 13.57 -29.07 3.68
N PRO A 252 14.01 -28.12 4.53
CA PRO A 252 14.75 -26.95 4.08
C PRO A 252 16.26 -27.24 3.91
N ALA A 253 16.83 -26.68 2.84
CA ALA A 253 18.25 -26.73 2.50
C ALA A 253 19.15 -26.02 3.55
N PRO A 254 20.44 -26.41 3.67
CA PRO A 254 21.33 -25.89 4.71
C PRO A 254 21.71 -24.42 4.50
N ALA A 255 21.67 -23.65 5.60
CA ALA A 255 22.16 -22.28 5.69
C ALA A 255 23.69 -22.25 5.74
N THR A 256 24.31 -21.49 4.85
CA THR A 256 25.74 -21.12 4.94
C THR A 256 25.88 -19.60 5.01
N GLY A 257 26.52 -19.11 6.07
CA GLY A 257 27.03 -17.74 6.16
C GLY A 257 26.35 -16.84 7.19
N VAL A 258 26.50 -17.15 8.49
CA VAL A 258 26.25 -16.21 9.58
C VAL A 258 27.52 -15.37 9.78
N LEU A 259 27.41 -14.05 9.59
CA LEU A 259 28.39 -13.08 10.11
C LEU A 259 27.94 -12.68 11.53
N PRO A 260 28.85 -12.59 12.53
CA PRO A 260 28.47 -12.30 13.89
C PRO A 260 28.08 -10.82 14.06
N ALA A 261 26.98 -10.58 14.76
CA ALA A 261 26.63 -9.28 15.32
C ALA A 261 27.48 -9.01 16.59
N PRO A 262 27.88 -7.76 16.88
CA PRO A 262 28.59 -7.44 18.10
C PRO A 262 27.66 -7.47 19.33
N GLU A 263 28.13 -8.17 20.36
CA GLU A 263 27.55 -8.20 21.72
C GLU A 263 27.66 -6.81 22.37
N PHE A 264 26.56 -6.35 22.97
CA PHE A 264 26.58 -5.27 23.96
C PHE A 264 25.87 -5.78 25.21
N ASP A 265 26.62 -5.80 26.30
CA ASP A 265 26.21 -6.27 27.62
C ASP A 265 25.14 -5.38 28.26
N LEU A 266 24.30 -6.07 29.02
CA LEU A 266 23.23 -5.57 29.88
C LEU A 266 23.76 -4.66 31.01
N GLU A 267 23.03 -3.58 31.29
CA GLU A 267 22.80 -3.15 32.67
C GLU A 267 21.31 -2.90 32.91
N ASP A 268 20.83 -3.50 34.00
CA ASP A 268 19.50 -3.54 34.56
C ASP A 268 19.42 -2.51 35.68
N ASP A 269 18.47 -1.57 35.64
CA ASP A 269 17.93 -0.95 36.84
C ASP A 269 16.49 -0.41 36.68
N GLY A 270 15.59 -0.95 37.50
CA GLY A 270 14.67 -0.12 38.25
C GLY A 270 13.32 0.25 37.62
N SER A 271 12.36 -0.68 37.72
CA SER A 271 10.94 -0.29 37.84
C SER A 271 10.71 0.47 39.16
N PRO A 272 9.77 1.44 39.21
CA PRO A 272 8.48 1.07 39.80
C PRO A 272 7.23 1.77 39.21
N ALA A 273 6.14 0.99 39.26
CA ALA A 273 4.78 1.36 39.70
C ALA A 273 3.97 2.50 39.02
N SER A 274 2.86 2.05 38.39
CA SER A 274 1.47 2.54 38.49
C SER A 274 1.15 4.05 38.36
N ALA A 275 0.32 4.38 37.36
CA ALA A 275 -0.93 5.12 37.56
C ALA A 275 -1.75 5.11 36.25
N VAL A 276 -2.99 4.62 36.32
CA VAL A 276 -4.04 4.87 35.32
C VAL A 276 -4.87 6.05 35.80
N PRO A 277 -5.04 7.09 34.98
CA PRO A 277 -6.31 7.81 34.90
C PRO A 277 -6.79 7.74 33.43
N GLY A 278 -8.01 7.31 33.16
CA GLY A 278 -9.18 8.17 33.38
C GLY A 278 -9.57 8.76 32.02
N ALA A 279 -10.64 8.23 31.44
CA ALA A 279 -11.17 8.62 30.14
C ALA A 279 -11.43 10.14 30.07
N GLU A 280 -10.78 10.82 29.13
CA GLU A 280 -11.16 12.18 28.75
C GLU A 280 -11.45 12.30 27.25
N LYS A 281 -12.48 13.12 27.00
CA LYS A 281 -13.29 13.24 25.80
C LYS A 281 -12.53 13.86 24.62
N ASP A 282 -12.93 13.44 23.43
CA ASP A 282 -12.73 14.05 22.11
C ASP A 282 -11.90 15.34 22.06
N ALA A 283 -10.66 15.19 21.59
CA ALA A 283 -9.80 16.27 21.12
C ALA A 283 -9.53 16.11 19.62
N SER A 284 -10.58 15.90 18.82
CA SER A 284 -10.44 15.98 17.35
C SER A 284 -10.28 17.45 16.94
N LEU A 285 -9.15 17.75 16.28
CA LEU A 285 -8.73 19.02 15.66
C LEU A 285 -8.07 20.06 16.59
N ARG A 286 -6.91 19.73 17.16
CA ARG A 286 -6.01 20.71 17.81
C ARG A 286 -4.74 21.05 17.04
N PHE A 287 -4.42 20.29 15.99
CA PHE A 287 -3.25 20.50 15.14
C PHE A 287 -3.67 20.44 13.67
N SER A 288 -3.05 21.26 12.82
CA SER A 288 -3.24 21.16 11.38
C SER A 288 -2.62 19.85 10.85
N PRO A 289 -3.13 19.26 9.76
CA PRO A 289 -2.50 18.09 9.13
C PRO A 289 -1.01 18.30 8.79
N ARG A 290 -0.59 19.55 8.58
CA ARG A 290 0.81 19.92 8.38
C ARG A 290 1.66 19.79 9.64
N GLU A 291 1.12 20.11 10.81
CA GLU A 291 1.82 19.99 12.08
C GLU A 291 1.95 18.53 12.50
N VAL A 292 0.87 17.74 12.32
CA VAL A 292 0.89 16.28 12.55
C VAL A 292 1.92 15.61 11.65
N LEU A 293 1.89 15.91 10.34
CA LEU A 293 2.85 15.37 9.39
C LEU A 293 4.29 15.81 9.71
N ARG A 294 4.50 17.07 10.09
CA ARG A 294 5.82 17.59 10.46
C ARG A 294 6.36 16.86 11.69
N ALA A 295 5.56 16.74 12.75
CA ALA A 295 5.95 16.04 13.96
C ALA A 295 6.27 14.57 13.65
N PHE A 296 5.47 13.91 12.82
CA PHE A 296 5.69 12.53 12.39
C PHE A 296 6.98 12.37 11.58
N VAL A 297 7.21 13.23 10.57
CA VAL A 297 8.42 13.15 9.72
C VAL A 297 9.69 13.45 10.51
N LEU A 298 9.63 14.38 11.48
CA LEU A 298 10.78 14.77 12.28
C LEU A 298 10.98 13.90 13.53
N GLY A 299 9.98 13.13 13.94
CA GLY A 299 10.02 12.38 15.19
C GLY A 299 9.91 13.25 16.45
N GLU A 300 9.34 14.43 16.32
CA GLU A 300 9.12 15.34 17.45
C GLU A 300 7.92 14.85 18.27
N VAL A 301 8.07 14.71 19.60
CA VAL A 301 6.93 14.54 20.50
C VAL A 301 6.16 15.85 20.52
N MET A 302 4.87 15.83 20.15
CA MET A 302 4.02 17.02 20.18
C MET A 302 3.72 17.40 21.64
N ASP A 303 4.52 18.31 22.21
CA ASP A 303 4.23 18.91 23.51
C ASP A 303 2.98 19.80 23.42
N GLU A 304 2.12 19.70 24.44
CA GLU A 304 0.93 20.53 24.57
C GLU A 304 1.32 22.03 24.57
N PRO A 305 0.72 22.88 23.72
CA PRO A 305 1.08 24.29 23.69
C PRO A 305 0.78 24.90 25.05
N LYS A 306 1.82 25.31 25.79
CA LYS A 306 1.69 26.07 27.04
C LYS A 306 0.76 27.25 26.77
N GLY A 307 -0.45 27.18 27.31
CA GLY A 307 -1.49 28.17 27.09
C GLY A 307 -0.94 29.58 27.27
N ARG A 308 -1.14 30.44 26.27
CA ARG A 308 -0.87 31.88 26.40
C ARG A 308 -1.60 32.35 27.65
N LYS A 309 -0.84 32.66 28.71
CA LYS A 309 -1.40 33.33 29.90
C LYS A 309 -2.14 34.56 29.40
N ALA A 310 -3.45 34.59 29.65
CA ALA A 310 -4.27 35.76 29.39
C ALA A 310 -3.57 36.97 30.03
N ARG A 311 -3.23 37.97 29.20
CA ARG A 311 -2.84 39.29 29.71
C ARG A 311 -4.02 39.78 30.55
N ARG A 312 -3.81 39.89 31.86
CA ARG A 312 -4.77 40.55 32.75
C ARG A 312 -4.98 41.98 32.24
N PRO A 313 -6.23 42.45 32.11
CA PRO A 313 -6.46 43.86 31.82
C PRO A 313 -5.92 44.71 32.98
N HIS A 314 -5.18 45.77 32.65
CA HIS A 314 -4.77 46.79 33.62
C HIS A 314 -6.03 47.44 34.22
N PRO A 315 -6.13 47.56 35.55
CA PRO A 315 -7.19 48.34 36.16
C PRO A 315 -6.85 49.84 36.08
N LYS A 316 -7.73 50.55 35.34
CA LYS A 316 -8.00 52.00 35.25
C LYS A 316 -6.84 52.96 34.98
#